data_AF-A0A941W4P9-F1
#
_entry.id   AF-A0A941W4P9-F1
#
_cell.length_a   1.000
_cell.length_b   1.000
_cell.length_c   1.000
_cell.angle_alpha   90.00
_cell.angle_beta   90.00
_cell.angle_gamma   90.00
#
_symmetry.space_group_name_H-M   'P 1'
#
loop_
_entity.id
_entity.type
_entity.pdbx_description
1 polymer ?
#
loop_
_entity_poly.entity_id
_entity_poly.type
_entity_poly.pdbx_seq_one_letter_code
_entity_poly.pdbx_strand_id
1 'polypeptide(L)'
;MKGIVKVKMVLTVFSMIYIFFAGIEGFKWETAYAQHTDVFNLYQDKVPGKEERMRDIKPDAPEAEWIEVEDNYKYEVSVEKGKFEAKELTMADIELWEITDKSPFEWHQVDYYLEGEIRETHTRTFGKQKCDRLRKGTLFWLKDGKKCVYWTKWTTWDCRPEGERDTATYIYPDDKP
;
A
#
# COMPACT_ATOMS: atom_id res chain seq x y z
N MET A 1 42.70 33.51 -61.10
CA MET A 1 41.42 32.87 -60.71
C MET A 1 41.54 31.64 -59.79
N LYS A 2 42.65 30.88 -59.75
CA LYS A 2 42.79 29.66 -58.92
C LYS A 2 42.84 29.87 -57.39
N GLY A 3 43.29 31.04 -56.91
CA GLY A 3 43.39 31.33 -55.47
C GLY A 3 42.06 31.67 -54.79
N ILE A 4 41.20 32.43 -55.46
CA ILE A 4 39.91 32.91 -54.91
C ILE A 4 38.92 31.75 -54.73
N VAL A 5 38.98 30.74 -55.61
CA VAL A 5 38.12 29.53 -55.50
C VAL A 5 38.53 28.66 -54.30
N LYS A 6 39.83 28.54 -54.02
CA LYS A 6 40.32 27.80 -52.84
C LYS A 6 39.94 28.49 -51.52
N VAL A 7 40.04 29.82 -51.45
CA VAL A 7 39.65 30.58 -50.24
C VAL A 7 38.14 30.47 -49.99
N LYS A 8 37.30 30.55 -51.04
CA LYS A 8 35.85 30.36 -50.89
C LYS A 8 35.51 28.97 -50.38
N MET A 9 36.10 27.90 -50.94
CA MET A 9 35.88 26.52 -50.48
C MET A 9 36.30 26.30 -49.03
N VAL A 10 37.43 26.86 -48.60
CA VAL A 10 37.88 26.74 -47.20
C VAL A 10 36.92 27.45 -46.25
N LEU A 11 36.40 28.62 -46.63
CA LEU A 11 35.41 29.34 -45.83
C LEU A 11 34.07 28.61 -45.73
N THR A 12 33.58 27.99 -46.80
CA THR A 12 32.33 27.20 -46.74
C THR A 12 32.48 25.97 -45.86
N VAL A 13 33.63 25.28 -45.93
CA VAL A 13 33.88 24.10 -45.09
C VAL A 13 34.03 24.51 -43.62
N PHE A 14 34.73 25.60 -43.32
CA PHE A 14 34.82 26.13 -41.95
C PHE A 14 33.45 26.57 -41.40
N SER A 15 32.62 27.20 -42.24
CA SER A 15 31.26 27.60 -41.87
C SER A 15 30.36 26.38 -41.60
N MET A 16 30.42 25.34 -42.43
CA MET A 16 29.65 24.11 -42.20
C MET A 16 30.08 23.39 -40.91
N ILE A 17 31.39 23.33 -40.63
CA ILE A 17 31.92 22.74 -39.40
C ILE A 17 31.44 23.54 -38.18
N TYR A 18 31.47 24.88 -38.25
CA TYR A 18 30.97 25.73 -37.17
C TYR A 18 29.47 25.55 -36.91
N ILE A 19 28.67 25.39 -37.96
CA ILE A 19 27.22 25.11 -37.83
C ILE A 19 27.00 23.73 -37.20
N PHE A 20 27.82 22.73 -37.56
CA PHE A 20 27.76 21.40 -36.95
C PHE A 20 28.13 21.42 -35.46
N PHE A 21 29.18 22.14 -35.05
CA PHE A 21 29.56 22.25 -33.63
C PHE A 21 28.60 23.14 -32.81
N ALA A 22 28.09 24.24 -33.38
CA ALA A 22 27.07 25.06 -32.73
C ALA A 22 25.74 24.30 -32.54
N GLY A 23 25.42 23.35 -33.43
CA GLY A 23 24.28 22.45 -33.27
C GLY A 23 24.45 21.41 -32.16
N ILE A 24 25.69 21.06 -31.80
CA ILE A 24 25.99 20.07 -30.75
C ILE A 24 25.95 20.71 -29.35
N GLU A 25 26.34 21.99 -29.20
CA GLU A 25 26.19 22.72 -27.92
C GLU A 25 24.73 23.02 -27.54
N GLY A 26 23.82 23.06 -28.53
CA GLY A 26 22.37 23.18 -28.31
C GLY A 26 21.69 21.89 -27.83
N PHE A 27 22.39 20.75 -27.91
CA PHE A 27 21.87 19.47 -27.48
C PHE A 27 22.21 19.26 -25.98
N LYS A 28 21.67 20.15 -25.14
CA LYS A 28 21.51 19.88 -23.71
C LYS A 28 20.61 18.66 -23.60
N TRP A 29 21.21 17.49 -23.43
CA TRP A 29 20.50 16.36 -22.86
C TRP A 29 20.08 16.81 -21.46
N GLU A 30 18.84 17.24 -21.31
CA GLU A 30 18.18 17.10 -20.02
C GLU A 30 18.18 15.60 -19.77
N THR A 31 19.18 15.15 -19.00
CA THR A 31 19.07 13.91 -18.26
C THR A 31 17.86 14.10 -17.36
N ALA A 32 16.68 13.73 -17.87
CA ALA A 32 15.53 13.46 -17.04
C ALA A 32 15.95 12.27 -16.18
N TYR A 33 16.64 12.57 -15.08
CA TYR A 33 16.71 11.65 -13.97
C TYR A 33 15.25 11.36 -13.67
N ALA A 34 14.84 10.11 -13.83
CA ALA A 34 13.65 9.62 -13.18
C ALA A 34 13.92 9.78 -11.68
N GLN A 35 13.65 10.97 -11.13
CA GLN A 35 13.38 11.08 -9.73
C GLN A 35 12.17 10.19 -9.54
N HIS A 36 12.36 9.10 -8.80
CA HIS A 36 11.25 8.50 -8.10
C HIS A 36 10.72 9.61 -7.18
N THR A 37 9.79 10.42 -7.68
CA THR A 37 8.96 11.25 -6.84
C THR A 37 8.17 10.25 -6.03
N ASP A 38 8.60 10.07 -4.79
CA ASP A 38 7.89 9.23 -3.84
C ASP A 38 6.47 9.79 -3.74
N VAL A 39 5.51 9.06 -4.32
CA VAL A 39 4.10 9.47 -4.41
C VAL A 39 3.50 9.63 -3.00
N PHE A 40 4.16 9.07 -1.97
CA PHE A 40 3.79 9.22 -0.57
C PHE A 40 4.18 10.58 0.04
N ASN A 41 5.05 11.39 -0.61
CA ASN A 41 5.40 12.73 -0.13
C ASN A 41 4.53 13.86 -0.72
N LEU A 42 3.75 13.61 -1.78
CA LEU A 42 2.87 14.64 -2.36
C LEU A 42 1.62 14.93 -1.50
N TYR A 43 1.25 14.01 -0.60
CA TYR A 43 0.12 14.19 0.32
C TYR A 43 0.51 14.73 1.70
N GLN A 44 1.80 14.98 1.95
CA GLN A 44 2.23 15.67 3.18
C GLN A 44 1.95 17.18 3.14
N ASP A 45 1.43 17.71 2.03
CA ASP A 45 0.99 19.10 1.93
C ASP A 45 -0.29 19.35 2.76
N LYS A 46 -0.03 19.58 4.05
CA LYS A 46 -0.80 20.33 5.04
C LYS A 46 -2.25 19.90 5.19
N VAL A 47 -2.48 18.93 6.07
CA VAL A 47 -3.75 18.86 6.80
C VAL A 47 -3.97 20.22 7.48
N PRO A 48 -5.04 20.97 7.13
CA PRO A 48 -5.28 22.28 7.72
C PRO A 48 -5.42 22.17 9.24
N GLY A 49 -4.93 23.19 9.95
CA GLY A 49 -4.93 23.21 11.40
C GLY A 49 -6.35 23.06 11.98
N LYS A 50 -6.48 22.59 13.22
CA LYS A 50 -7.80 22.42 13.88
C LYS A 50 -8.66 23.69 13.81
N GLU A 51 -8.04 24.86 13.97
CA GLU A 51 -8.72 26.16 13.90
C GLU A 51 -9.17 26.54 12.48
N GLU A 52 -8.35 26.27 11.46
CA GLU A 52 -8.72 26.55 10.06
C GLU A 52 -9.93 25.70 9.65
N ARG A 53 -9.94 24.42 10.06
CA ARG A 53 -11.07 23.50 9.81
C ARG A 53 -12.35 23.90 10.54
N MET A 54 -12.27 24.71 11.60
CA MET A 54 -13.44 25.19 12.34
C MET A 54 -14.02 26.49 11.77
N ARG A 55 -13.26 27.24 10.97
CA ARG A 55 -13.73 28.52 10.38
C ARG A 55 -14.77 28.35 9.28
N ASP A 56 -14.80 27.17 8.63
CA ASP A 56 -15.73 26.87 7.53
C ASP A 56 -17.03 26.20 8.01
N ILE A 57 -17.27 26.14 9.33
CA ILE A 57 -18.49 25.59 9.90
C ILE A 57 -19.63 26.58 9.69
N LYS A 58 -20.72 26.13 9.06
CA LYS A 58 -21.91 26.97 8.86
C LYS A 58 -22.55 27.35 10.21
N PRO A 59 -23.15 28.54 10.34
CA PRO A 59 -23.73 29.01 11.61
C PRO A 59 -24.88 28.13 12.15
N ASP A 60 -25.52 27.35 11.28
CA ASP A 60 -26.61 26.42 11.59
C ASP A 60 -26.13 24.98 11.84
N ALA A 61 -24.81 24.73 11.75
CA ALA A 61 -24.25 23.41 11.99
C ALA A 61 -24.12 23.11 13.49
N PRO A 62 -24.26 21.84 13.91
CA PRO A 62 -23.93 21.40 15.26
C PRO A 62 -22.48 21.71 15.64
N GLU A 63 -22.20 21.82 16.94
CA GLU A 63 -20.82 21.95 17.45
C GLU A 63 -19.96 20.78 16.98
N ALA A 64 -19.00 21.06 16.10
CA ALA A 64 -18.14 20.04 15.52
C ALA A 64 -16.84 19.92 16.31
N GLU A 65 -16.46 18.69 16.61
CA GLU A 65 -15.16 18.37 17.19
C GLU A 65 -14.42 17.38 16.30
N TRP A 66 -13.18 17.73 15.94
CA TRP A 66 -12.28 16.83 15.22
C TRP A 66 -11.67 15.84 16.22
N ILE A 67 -11.95 14.55 16.02
CA ILE A 67 -11.34 13.46 16.77
C ILE A 67 -10.37 12.67 15.90
N GLU A 68 -9.36 12.08 16.53
CA GLU A 68 -8.47 11.11 15.90
C GLU A 68 -9.11 9.72 15.95
N VAL A 69 -8.93 8.96 14.88
CA VAL A 69 -9.41 7.57 14.75
C VAL A 69 -8.20 6.71 14.42
N GLU A 70 -7.93 5.73 15.27
CA GLU A 70 -6.81 4.79 15.13
C GLU A 70 -7.36 3.40 14.83
N ASP A 71 -6.92 2.81 13.71
CA ASP A 71 -7.29 1.46 13.27
C ASP A 71 -6.10 0.52 13.43
N ASN A 72 -6.30 -0.57 14.17
CA ASN A 72 -5.30 -1.60 14.45
C ASN A 72 -5.81 -2.98 14.01
N TYR A 73 -5.01 -3.69 13.21
CA TYR A 73 -5.32 -5.03 12.72
C TYR A 73 -4.35 -6.04 13.31
N LYS A 74 -4.87 -7.15 13.84
CA LYS A 74 -4.09 -8.25 14.41
C LYS A 74 -4.58 -9.58 13.86
N TYR A 75 -3.68 -10.38 13.29
CA TYR A 75 -3.97 -11.73 12.83
C TYR A 75 -2.81 -12.68 13.13
N GLU A 76 -3.11 -13.97 13.05
CA GLU A 76 -2.13 -15.05 13.16
C GLU A 76 -1.76 -15.55 11.75
N VAL A 77 -0.46 -15.79 11.53
CA VAL A 77 0.06 -16.32 10.27
C VAL A 77 1.03 -17.46 10.55
N SER A 78 0.93 -18.55 9.78
CA SER A 78 1.89 -19.65 9.86
C SER A 78 3.21 -19.23 9.21
N VAL A 79 4.34 -19.47 9.87
CA VAL A 79 5.68 -19.20 9.33
C VAL A 79 6.59 -20.42 9.50
N GLU A 80 7.70 -20.46 8.78
CA GLU A 80 8.72 -21.48 8.98
C GLU A 80 9.34 -21.34 10.38
N LYS A 81 9.24 -22.41 11.17
CA LYS A 81 9.76 -22.44 12.55
C LYS A 81 11.25 -22.11 12.63
N GLY A 82 12.06 -22.64 11.69
CA GLY A 82 13.50 -22.37 11.64
C GLY A 82 13.82 -20.89 11.47
N LYS A 83 13.15 -20.21 10.52
CA LYS A 83 13.32 -18.76 10.31
C LYS A 83 12.83 -17.94 11.51
N PHE A 84 11.72 -18.35 12.12
CA PHE A 84 11.20 -17.70 13.32
C PHE A 84 12.19 -17.77 14.49
N GLU A 85 12.74 -18.95 14.78
CA GLU A 85 13.71 -19.15 15.85
C GLU A 85 15.04 -18.41 15.58
N ALA A 86 15.46 -18.35 14.32
CA ALA A 86 16.64 -17.61 13.88
C ALA A 86 16.44 -16.07 13.84
N LYS A 87 15.20 -15.58 13.99
CA LYS A 87 14.81 -14.17 13.80
C LYS A 87 15.10 -13.64 12.39
N GLU A 88 14.94 -14.51 11.39
CA GLU A 88 15.21 -14.22 9.97
C GLU A 88 13.93 -14.06 9.15
N LEU A 89 12.79 -13.81 9.80
CA LEU A 89 11.53 -13.55 9.09
C LEU A 89 11.61 -12.25 8.29
N THR A 90 11.16 -12.33 7.05
CA THR A 90 11.03 -11.20 6.14
C THR A 90 9.56 -10.82 5.95
N MET A 91 9.29 -9.66 5.34
CA MET A 91 7.92 -9.26 5.01
C MET A 91 7.23 -10.28 4.10
N ALA A 92 7.95 -10.90 3.17
CA ALA A 92 7.41 -11.93 2.30
C ALA A 92 6.97 -13.20 3.07
N ASP A 93 7.56 -13.47 4.24
CA ASP A 93 7.17 -14.62 5.06
C ASP A 93 5.83 -14.39 5.79
N ILE A 94 5.43 -13.13 6.02
CA ILE A 94 4.19 -12.77 6.73
C ILE A 94 3.11 -12.17 5.81
N GLU A 95 3.46 -11.82 4.57
CA GLU A 95 2.54 -11.24 3.60
C GLU A 95 1.46 -12.27 3.21
N LEU A 96 0.21 -11.84 3.32
CA LEU A 96 -0.96 -12.66 2.99
C LEU A 96 -1.60 -12.13 1.71
N TRP A 97 -1.76 -13.00 0.72
CA TRP A 97 -2.53 -12.68 -0.46
C TRP A 97 -4.02 -12.97 -0.20
N GLU A 98 -4.81 -11.91 -0.03
CA GLU A 98 -6.26 -12.04 0.13
C GLU A 98 -6.91 -12.49 -1.19
N ILE A 99 -7.61 -13.62 -1.13
CA ILE A 99 -8.39 -14.17 -2.24
C ILE A 99 -9.88 -13.96 -1.97
N THR A 100 -10.58 -13.33 -2.92
CA THR A 100 -12.01 -12.99 -2.78
C THR A 100 -12.95 -14.06 -3.35
N ASP A 101 -12.42 -14.89 -4.24
CA ASP A 101 -13.14 -16.02 -4.82
C ASP A 101 -12.29 -17.29 -4.64
N LYS A 102 -12.95 -18.38 -4.24
CA LYS A 102 -12.35 -19.71 -4.17
C LYS A 102 -12.38 -20.41 -5.54
N SER A 103 -13.15 -19.92 -6.51
CA SER A 103 -13.28 -20.53 -7.84
C SER A 103 -12.01 -20.56 -8.72
N PRO A 104 -11.04 -19.61 -8.66
CA PRO A 104 -9.88 -19.68 -9.55
C PRO A 104 -8.90 -20.81 -9.19
N PHE A 105 -9.14 -21.50 -8.07
CA PHE A 105 -8.38 -22.64 -7.61
C PHE A 105 -9.27 -23.88 -7.62
N GLU A 106 -8.96 -24.86 -8.46
CA GLU A 106 -9.46 -26.23 -8.25
C GLU A 106 -8.75 -26.77 -7.02
N TRP A 107 -9.26 -26.50 -5.81
CA TRP A 107 -8.58 -26.80 -4.52
C TRP A 107 -8.20 -28.28 -4.33
N HIS A 108 -8.76 -29.18 -5.14
CA HIS A 108 -8.41 -30.60 -5.19
C HIS A 108 -7.06 -30.86 -5.92
N GLN A 109 -6.54 -29.84 -6.63
CA GLN A 109 -5.30 -29.86 -7.41
C GLN A 109 -4.24 -28.92 -6.84
N VAL A 110 -4.59 -28.05 -5.89
CA VAL A 110 -3.66 -27.09 -5.30
C VAL A 110 -2.89 -27.77 -4.17
N ASP A 111 -1.61 -27.99 -4.39
CA ASP A 111 -0.71 -28.54 -3.39
C ASP A 111 -0.35 -27.47 -2.34
N TYR A 112 -0.78 -27.68 -1.10
CA TYR A 112 -0.44 -26.85 0.06
C TYR A 112 0.36 -27.63 1.12
N TYR A 113 1.22 -26.93 1.85
CA TYR A 113 1.89 -27.41 3.06
C TYR A 113 0.94 -27.41 4.26
N LEU A 114 0.08 -26.40 4.34
CA LEU A 114 -0.82 -26.20 5.46
C LEU A 114 -2.11 -25.51 5.00
N GLU A 115 -3.24 -26.05 5.44
CA GLU A 115 -4.54 -25.40 5.46
C GLU A 115 -4.93 -25.24 6.93
N GLY A 116 -5.30 -24.03 7.35
CA GLY A 116 -5.65 -23.76 8.73
C GLY A 116 -6.62 -22.60 8.88
N GLU A 117 -7.44 -22.65 9.92
CA GLU A 117 -8.29 -21.53 10.30
C GLU A 117 -7.48 -20.50 11.08
N ILE A 118 -7.60 -19.23 10.68
CA ILE A 118 -7.00 -18.09 11.36
C ILE A 118 -8.07 -17.05 11.69
N ARG A 119 -7.71 -16.09 12.54
CA ARG A 119 -8.62 -15.03 12.98
C ARG A 119 -7.93 -13.69 12.85
N GLU A 120 -8.68 -12.71 12.34
CA GLU A 120 -8.26 -11.32 12.33
C GLU A 120 -9.17 -10.50 13.24
N THR A 121 -8.56 -9.68 14.08
CA THR A 121 -9.21 -8.68 14.92
C THR A 121 -8.90 -7.30 14.38
N HIS A 122 -9.94 -6.51 14.18
CA HIS A 122 -9.84 -5.10 13.87
C HIS A 122 -10.32 -4.29 15.07
N THR A 123 -9.40 -3.55 15.68
CA THR A 123 -9.64 -2.66 16.81
C THR A 123 -9.61 -1.22 16.32
N ARG A 124 -10.68 -0.48 16.61
CA ARG A 124 -10.82 0.93 16.27
C ARG A 124 -10.98 1.76 17.54
N THR A 125 -10.07 2.69 17.76
CA THR A 125 -10.11 3.63 18.89
C THR A 125 -10.42 5.02 18.37
N PHE A 126 -11.42 5.69 18.96
CA PHE A 126 -11.83 7.04 18.56
C PHE A 126 -12.36 7.83 19.75
N GLY A 127 -11.74 8.99 19.99
CA GLY A 127 -12.06 9.83 21.15
C GLY A 127 -11.91 9.05 22.47
N LYS A 128 -13.03 8.77 23.14
CA LYS A 128 -13.10 8.03 24.41
C LYS A 128 -13.64 6.60 24.26
N GLN A 129 -13.84 6.14 23.04
CA GLN A 129 -14.42 4.84 22.74
C GLN A 129 -13.39 3.96 22.03
N LYS A 130 -13.53 2.67 22.25
CA LYS A 130 -12.78 1.62 21.57
C LYS A 130 -13.78 0.56 21.15
N CYS A 131 -13.70 0.08 19.93
CA CYS A 131 -14.57 -0.98 19.44
C CYS A 131 -13.73 -2.04 18.71
N ASP A 132 -14.16 -3.29 18.78
CA ASP A 132 -13.51 -4.39 18.06
C ASP A 132 -14.52 -5.09 17.15
N ARG A 133 -14.02 -5.69 16.07
CA ARG A 133 -14.74 -6.66 15.27
C ARG A 133 -13.77 -7.74 14.82
N LEU A 134 -14.30 -8.93 14.51
CA LEU A 134 -13.49 -10.07 14.11
C LEU A 134 -13.96 -10.63 12.78
N ARG A 135 -13.06 -11.32 12.09
CA ARG A 135 -13.40 -12.22 11.00
C ARG A 135 -12.57 -13.49 11.09
N LYS A 136 -13.13 -14.60 10.63
CA LYS A 136 -12.41 -15.87 10.46
C LYS A 136 -11.76 -15.85 9.08
N GLY A 137 -10.70 -16.60 8.90
CA GLY A 137 -10.08 -16.79 7.60
C GLY A 137 -9.58 -18.22 7.46
N THR A 138 -9.52 -18.70 6.22
CA THR A 138 -8.80 -19.94 5.89
C THR A 138 -7.49 -19.55 5.25
N LEU A 139 -6.38 -19.90 5.92
CA LEU A 139 -5.02 -19.71 5.43
C LEU A 139 -4.57 -20.94 4.66
N PHE A 140 -4.01 -20.72 3.48
CA PHE A 140 -3.37 -21.73 2.64
C PHE A 140 -1.91 -21.36 2.47
N TRP A 141 -1.01 -22.23 2.90
CA TRP A 141 0.41 -22.11 2.62
C TRP A 141 0.77 -23.02 1.45
N LEU A 142 1.03 -22.41 0.29
CA LEU A 142 1.28 -23.11 -0.97
C LEU A 142 2.72 -23.61 -1.07
N LYS A 143 2.95 -24.64 -1.90
CA LYS A 143 4.30 -25.19 -2.15
C LYS A 143 5.27 -24.22 -2.82
N ASP A 144 4.78 -23.19 -3.50
CA ASP A 144 5.60 -22.11 -4.05
C ASP A 144 6.05 -21.08 -2.99
N GLY A 145 5.71 -21.31 -1.71
CA GLY A 145 6.05 -20.46 -0.58
C GLY A 145 5.05 -19.34 -0.30
N LYS A 146 4.07 -19.12 -1.20
CA LYS A 146 3.06 -18.07 -1.02
C LYS A 146 2.03 -18.47 0.02
N LYS A 147 1.46 -17.46 0.67
CA LYS A 147 0.39 -17.61 1.65
C LYS A 147 -0.84 -16.88 1.15
N CYS A 148 -1.92 -17.63 0.96
CA CYS A 148 -3.19 -17.09 0.53
C CYS A 148 -4.18 -17.17 1.69
N VAL A 149 -5.03 -16.16 1.83
CA VAL A 149 -6.07 -16.16 2.85
C VAL A 149 -7.42 -15.86 2.24
N TYR A 150 -8.39 -16.70 2.56
CA TYR A 150 -9.79 -16.44 2.28
C TYR A 150 -10.47 -15.97 3.57
N TRP A 151 -10.82 -14.69 3.64
CA TRP A 151 -11.49 -14.14 4.82
C TRP A 151 -13.00 -14.24 4.72
N THR A 152 -13.64 -14.54 5.86
CA THR A 152 -15.08 -14.40 6.02
C THR A 152 -15.47 -12.95 6.21
N LYS A 153 -16.79 -12.68 6.19
CA LYS A 153 -17.28 -11.33 6.47
C LYS A 153 -16.99 -10.95 7.92
N TRP A 154 -16.70 -9.67 8.12
CA TRP A 154 -16.55 -9.07 9.44
C TRP A 154 -17.82 -9.23 10.28
N THR A 155 -17.65 -9.51 11.56
CA THR A 155 -18.70 -9.39 12.57
C THR A 155 -19.15 -7.93 12.70
N THR A 156 -20.28 -7.72 13.36
CA THR A 156 -20.66 -6.39 13.82
C THR A 156 -19.63 -5.85 14.81
N TRP A 157 -19.54 -4.51 14.90
CA TRP A 157 -18.71 -3.84 15.89
C TRP A 157 -19.22 -4.10 17.30
N ASP A 158 -18.32 -4.46 18.21
CA ASP A 158 -18.55 -4.54 19.66
C ASP A 158 -17.81 -3.41 20.37
N CYS A 159 -18.57 -2.49 20.94
CA CYS A 159 -18.06 -1.32 21.66
C CYS A 159 -18.22 -1.43 23.18
N ARG A 160 -18.59 -2.61 23.72
CA ARG A 160 -18.69 -2.84 25.18
C ARG A 160 -17.32 -2.63 25.86
N PRO A 161 -17.23 -2.39 27.17
CA PRO A 161 -15.94 -2.29 27.86
C PRO A 161 -15.08 -3.56 27.70
N GLU A 162 -13.75 -3.44 27.68
CA GLU A 162 -12.84 -4.58 27.41
C GLU A 162 -13.05 -5.78 28.34
N GLY A 163 -13.48 -5.57 29.59
CA GLY A 163 -13.79 -6.64 30.55
C GLY A 163 -15.08 -7.41 30.28
N GLU A 164 -15.92 -6.93 29.36
CA GLU A 164 -17.21 -7.55 28.97
C GLU A 164 -17.18 -8.13 27.55
N ARG A 165 -16.05 -7.98 26.84
CA ARG A 165 -15.85 -8.52 25.48
C ARG A 165 -15.41 -9.98 25.57
N ASP A 166 -16.35 -10.90 25.50
CA ASP A 166 -16.04 -12.31 25.35
C ASP A 166 -15.93 -12.70 23.85
N THR A 167 -14.78 -13.25 23.46
CA THR A 167 -14.54 -13.76 22.10
C THR A 167 -15.50 -14.87 21.68
N ALA A 168 -16.17 -15.53 22.63
CA ALA A 168 -17.17 -16.56 22.37
C ALA A 168 -18.54 -15.99 21.95
N THR A 169 -18.81 -14.69 22.16
CA THR A 169 -20.13 -14.08 21.86
C THR A 169 -20.22 -13.40 20.49
N TYR A 170 -19.15 -13.41 19.69
CA TYR A 170 -19.19 -12.78 18.37
C TYR A 170 -20.08 -13.57 17.41
N ILE A 171 -21.08 -12.89 16.87
CA ILE A 171 -21.99 -13.46 15.87
C ILE A 171 -21.34 -13.26 14.49
N TYR A 172 -20.83 -14.33 13.91
CA TYR A 172 -20.30 -14.29 12.55
C TYR A 172 -21.45 -14.29 11.55
N PRO A 173 -21.39 -13.47 10.48
CA PRO A 173 -22.46 -13.40 9.48
C PRO A 173 -22.74 -14.74 8.80
N ASP A 174 -21.69 -15.55 8.65
CA ASP A 174 -21.73 -16.83 7.94
C ASP A 174 -22.13 -18.01 8.84
N ASP A 175 -22.27 -17.79 10.16
CA ASP A 175 -22.78 -18.78 11.12
C ASP A 175 -24.33 -18.77 11.19
N LYS A 176 -25.00 -17.94 10.36
CA LYS A 176 -26.47 -17.93 10.23
C LYS A 176 -26.90 -19.00 9.20
N PRO A 177 -27.88 -19.87 9.55
CA PRO A 177 -28.38 -20.91 8.65
C PRO A 177 -29.09 -20.36 7.41
#